data_AF-A0A3Q9SBY4-F1
#
_entry.id   AF-A0A3Q9SBY4-F1
#
_cell.length_a   1.000
_cell.length_b   1.000
_cell.length_c   1.000
_cell.angle_alpha   90.00
_cell.angle_beta   90.00
_cell.angle_gamma   90.00
#
_symmetry.space_group_name_H-M   'P 1'
#
loop_
_entity.id
_entity.type
_entity.pdbx_description
1 polymer ?
#
loop_
_entity_poly.entity_id
_entity_poly.type
_entity_poly.pdbx_seq_one_letter_code
_entity_poly.pdbx_strand_id
1 'polypeptide(L)' 'MESKIEVISTVRLQHSPDLYKIVDSLNRTLKKDDLMFGLALDSQDQEKAIFTIYRT' A
#
# COMPACT_ATOMS: atom_id res chain seq x y z
N MET A 1 -2.50 -15.64 19.10
CA MET A 1 -3.21 -15.71 17.80
C MET A 1 -2.33 -14.98 16.81
N GLU A 2 -1.85 -15.64 15.77
CA GLU A 2 -0.99 -14.99 14.75
C GLU A 2 -1.80 -13.89 14.07
N SER A 3 -1.35 -12.63 14.17
CA SER A 3 -1.90 -11.50 13.42
C SER A 3 -1.79 -11.80 11.93
N LYS A 4 -2.91 -12.21 11.33
CA LYS A 4 -2.97 -12.63 9.94
C LYS A 4 -3.22 -11.39 9.10
N ILE A 5 -2.19 -10.95 8.38
CA ILE A 5 -2.29 -9.82 7.46
C ILE A 5 -3.32 -10.17 6.37
N GLU A 6 -4.40 -9.41 6.28
CA GLU A 6 -5.48 -9.56 5.29
C GLU A 6 -5.37 -8.46 4.22
N VAL A 7 -5.54 -8.80 2.95
CA VAL A 7 -5.62 -7.81 1.86
C VAL A 7 -7.06 -7.29 1.77
N ILE A 8 -7.26 -6.00 2.01
CA ILE A 8 -8.57 -5.33 1.89
C ILE A 8 -8.82 -4.93 0.43
N SER A 9 -7.83 -4.32 -0.22
CA SER A 9 -7.98 -3.80 -1.57
C SER A 9 -6.63 -3.64 -2.26
N THR A 10 -6.64 -3.82 -3.58
CA THR A 10 -5.49 -3.60 -4.45
C THR A 10 -5.94 -2.82 -5.67
N VAL A 11 -5.23 -1.74 -6.00
CA VAL A 11 -5.49 -0.95 -7.21
C VAL A 11 -4.21 -0.71 -7.98
N ARG A 12 -4.32 -0.73 -9.31
CA ARG A 12 -3.24 -0.37 -10.23
C ARG A 12 -3.43 1.08 -10.68
N LEU A 13 -2.40 1.89 -10.54
CA LEU A 13 -2.42 3.32 -10.87
C LEU A 13 -1.12 3.75 -11.56
N GLN A 14 -1.08 4.96 -12.10
CA GLN A 14 0.15 5.51 -12.65
C GLN A 14 1.20 5.67 -11.54
N HIS A 15 2.42 5.21 -11.78
CA HIS A 15 3.52 5.44 -10.89
C HIS A 15 3.82 6.93 -10.79
N SER A 16 3.92 7.43 -9.56
CA SER A 16 4.35 8.79 -9.27
C SER A 16 5.26 8.77 -8.04
N PRO A 17 6.34 9.57 -8.01
CA PRO A 17 7.19 9.71 -6.84
C PRO A 17 6.42 10.14 -5.57
N ASP A 18 5.31 10.87 -5.73
CA ASP A 18 4.51 11.33 -4.60
C ASP A 18 3.71 10.21 -3.93
N LEU A 19 3.51 9.06 -4.59
CA LEU A 19 2.84 7.89 -4.00
C LEU A 19 3.59 7.37 -2.77
N TYR A 20 4.93 7.42 -2.77
CA TYR A 20 5.72 7.02 -1.62
C TYR A 20 5.48 7.93 -0.41
N LYS A 21 5.31 9.23 -0.64
CA LYS A 21 5.00 10.20 0.43
C LYS A 21 3.60 9.95 1.00
N ILE A 22 2.63 9.64 0.14
CA ILE A 22 1.26 9.29 0.56
C ILE A 22 1.29 8.01 1.41
N VAL A 23 1.96 6.96 0.94
CA VAL A 23 2.07 5.67 1.65
C VAL A 23 2.77 5.83 3.00
N ASP A 24 3.85 6.61 3.09
CA ASP A 24 4.52 6.92 4.36
C ASP A 24 3.58 7.68 5.32
N SER A 25 2.89 8.71 4.83
CA SER A 25 1.93 9.47 5.63
C SER A 25 0.80 8.59 6.18
N LEU A 26 0.22 7.71 5.34
CA LEU A 26 -0.83 6.78 5.75
C LEU A 26 -0.32 5.76 6.78
N ASN A 27 0.85 5.16 6.56
CA ASN A 27 1.42 4.22 7.52
C ASN A 27 1.81 4.89 8.85
N ARG A 28 2.24 6.15 8.87
CA ARG A 28 2.54 6.88 10.11
C ARG A 28 1.29 7.24 10.91
N THR A 29 0.15 7.41 10.23
CA THR A 29 -1.08 7.90 10.85
C THR A 29 -2.06 6.79 11.22
N LEU A 30 -2.16 5.74 10.39
CA LEU A 30 -3.23 4.73 10.46
C LEU A 30 -2.72 3.30 10.76
N LYS A 31 -1.40 3.04 10.78
CA LYS A 31 -0.87 1.71 11.12
C LYS A 31 -1.20 1.26 12.55
N LYS A 32 -1.36 2.22 13.46
CA LYS A 32 -1.82 1.98 14.83
C LYS A 32 -3.30 1.57 14.90
N ASP A 33 -4.06 1.81 13.83
CA ASP A 33 -5.48 1.48 13.68
C ASP A 33 -5.65 0.22 12.81
N ASP A 34 -4.65 -0.67 12.87
CA ASP A 34 -4.59 -1.95 12.15
C ASP A 34 -4.69 -1.84 10.62
N LEU A 35 -4.29 -0.70 10.04
CA LEU A 35 -4.26 -0.48 8.59
C LEU A 35 -2.84 -0.23 8.09
N MET A 36 -2.36 -1.10 7.19
CA MET A 36 -1.08 -0.90 6.51
C MET A 36 -1.26 -0.66 5.02
N PHE A 37 -0.35 0.09 4.44
CA PHE A 37 -0.40 0.52 3.05
C PHE A 37 0.90 0.12 2.35
N GLY A 38 0.78 -0.63 1.26
CA GLY A 38 1.89 -1.07 0.42
C GLY A 38 1.89 -0.40 -0.94
N LEU A 39 3.07 -0.22 -1.50
CA LEU A 39 3.27 0.27 -2.86
C LEU A 39 4.41 -0.51 -3.51
N ALA A 40 4.13 -1.11 -4.66
CA ALA A 40 5.11 -1.79 -5.49
C ALA A 40 4.99 -1.29 -6.94
N LEU A 41 6.08 -1.34 -7.70
CA LEU A 41 5.99 -1.19 -9.16
C LEU A 41 5.30 -2.41 -9.76
N ASP A 42 4.54 -2.21 -10.83
CA ASP A 42 3.96 -3.34 -11.55
C ASP A 42 5.06 -4.09 -12.31
N SER A 43 5.10 -5.40 -12.14
CA SER A 43 6.12 -6.27 -12.75
C SER A 43 6.10 -6.30 -14.28
N GLN A 44 4.95 -5.99 -14.90
CA GLN A 44 4.77 -6.01 -16.35
C GLN A 44 4.90 -4.60 -16.96
N ASP A 45 4.81 -3.56 -16.14
CA ASP A 45 4.73 -2.17 -16.59
C ASP A 45 5.24 -1.22 -15.49
N GLN A 46 6.50 -0.79 -15.59
CA GLN A 46 7.12 0.07 -14.58
C GLN A 46 6.53 1.50 -14.55
N GLU A 47 5.71 1.88 -15.53
CA GLU A 47 4.95 3.13 -15.47
C GLU A 47 3.74 3.03 -14.54
N LYS A 48 3.39 1.83 -14.08
CA LYS A 48 2.30 1.58 -13.15
C LYS A 48 2.83 1.15 -11.79
N ALA A 49 2.04 1.46 -10.78
CA ALA A 49 2.26 1.00 -9.41
C ALA A 49 1.01 0.26 -8.92
N ILE A 50 1.26 -0.75 -8.08
CA ILE A 50 0.27 -1.50 -7.34
C ILE A 50 0.24 -0.93 -5.92
N PHE A 51 -0.87 -0.32 -5.56
CA PHE A 51 -1.15 0.14 -4.21
C PHE A 51 -2.08 -0.86 -3.51
N THR A 52 -1.70 -1.29 -2.32
CA THR A 52 -2.42 -2.32 -1.56
C THR A 52 -2.73 -1.85 -0.15
N ILE A 53 -3.94 -2.09 0.31
CA ILE A 53 -4.38 -1.85 1.69
C ILE A 53 -4.46 -3.20 2.40
N TYR A 54 -3.82 -3.28 3.57
CA TYR A 54 -3.82 -4.45 4.43
C TYR A 54 -4.47 -4.15 5.78
N ARG A 55 -5.10 -5.16 6.39
CA ARG A 55 -5.50 -5.17 7.79
C ARG A 55 -4.58 -6.11 8.59
N THR A 56 -4.12 -5.68 9.77
CA THR A 56 -3.19 -6.44 10.63
C THR A 56 -3.83 -6.98 11.90
#